data_AF-A0A1V1I3Q1-F1
#
_entry.id   AF-A0A1V1I3Q1-F1
#
_cell.length_a   1.000
_cell.length_b   1.000
_cell.length_c   1.000
_cell.angle_alpha   90.00
_cell.angle_beta   90.00
_cell.angle_gamma   90.00
#
_symmetry.space_group_name_H-M   'P 1'
#
loop_
_entity.id
_entity.type
_entity.pdbx_description
1 polymer ?
#
loop_
_entity_poly.entity_id
_entity_poly.type
_entity_poly.pdbx_seq_one_letter_code
_entity_poly.pdbx_strand_id
1 'polypeptide(L)'
;MKINYRTTEETRAWAFNLLNGIKFDDLDTGTEDNKGYKSLVHGPSPEVVNFNNIEEEVDYIANRIKDLEEQGIDLNNICLVARTDRQLDMYREFLRDRMIKTYKIHRKEAEDRQNKCIRVATMHRVKGLEFDHVFLVGINDGVVPLKQFIDSASDNVVRKQRIVAERSLLYVAATRAKKAVFVSSYDKMSELLE
;
A
#
# COMPACT_ATOMS: atom_id res chain seq x y z
N MET A 1 19.87 5.59 19.01
CA MET A 1 18.77 6.23 18.25
C MET A 1 18.99 5.88 16.79
N LYS A 2 18.14 5.02 16.20
CA LYS A 2 18.25 4.65 14.77
C LYS A 2 17.38 5.62 13.98
N ILE A 3 17.99 6.35 13.06
CA ILE A 3 17.33 7.35 12.23
C ILE A 3 16.80 6.63 10.98
N ASN A 4 15.50 6.76 10.72
CA ASN A 4 14.88 6.23 9.51
C ASN A 4 14.73 7.37 8.51
N TYR A 5 15.43 7.27 7.39
CA TYR A 5 15.39 8.27 6.31
C TYR A 5 14.44 7.85 5.18
N ARG A 6 13.72 6.73 5.33
CA ARG A 6 13.04 6.03 4.22
C ARG A 6 11.65 6.56 3.92
N THR A 7 10.91 7.03 4.91
CA THR A 7 9.48 7.38 4.79
C THR A 7 9.21 8.66 5.57
N THR A 8 8.25 9.46 5.14
CA THR A 8 7.89 10.71 5.82
C THR A 8 7.36 10.45 7.23
N GLU A 9 7.59 11.39 8.16
CA GLU A 9 7.03 11.29 9.51
C GLU A 9 5.51 11.16 9.51
N GLU A 10 4.84 11.87 8.61
CA GLU A 10 3.38 11.87 8.48
C GLU A 10 2.87 10.49 8.06
N THR A 11 3.51 9.88 7.05
CA THR A 11 3.18 8.52 6.61
C THR A 11 3.47 7.50 7.71
N ARG A 12 4.61 7.63 8.39
CA ARG A 12 4.99 6.72 9.48
C ARG A 12 4.00 6.81 10.65
N ALA A 13 3.63 8.02 11.06
CA ALA A 13 2.71 8.25 12.17
C ALA A 13 1.31 7.73 11.82
N TRP A 14 0.80 8.03 10.63
CA TRP A 14 -0.48 7.50 10.15
C TRP A 14 -0.48 5.97 10.09
N ALA A 15 0.54 5.38 9.48
CA ALA A 15 0.65 3.92 9.37
C ALA A 15 0.76 3.27 10.75
N PHE A 16 1.47 3.89 11.70
CA PHE A 16 1.57 3.39 13.06
C PHE A 16 0.21 3.36 13.77
N ASN A 17 -0.65 4.35 13.54
CA ASN A 17 -2.00 4.36 14.11
C ASN A 17 -2.86 3.19 13.61
N LEU A 18 -2.62 2.71 12.37
CA LEU A 18 -3.29 1.51 11.83
C LEU A 18 -2.98 0.24 12.65
N LEU A 19 -1.90 0.23 13.42
CA LEU A 19 -1.57 -0.89 14.29
C LEU A 19 -2.45 -0.93 15.55
N ASN A 20 -3.22 0.12 15.86
CA ASN A 20 -4.22 0.15 16.93
C ASN A 20 -3.71 -0.45 18.27
N GLY A 21 -2.57 0.05 18.75
CA GLY A 21 -1.97 -0.39 20.02
C GLY A 21 -1.16 -1.69 19.97
N ILE A 22 -1.03 -2.33 18.80
CA ILE A 22 -0.09 -3.45 18.59
C ILE A 22 1.35 -2.91 18.73
N LYS A 23 2.17 -3.60 19.52
CA LYS A 23 3.58 -3.22 19.68
C LYS A 23 4.36 -3.58 18.43
N PHE A 24 5.33 -2.74 18.07
CA PHE A 24 6.22 -3.00 16.93
C PHE A 24 6.95 -4.34 17.01
N ASP A 25 7.35 -4.77 18.21
CA ASP A 25 8.05 -6.03 18.45
C ASP A 25 7.19 -7.27 18.10
N ASP A 26 5.86 -7.12 18.08
CA ASP A 26 4.91 -8.18 17.78
C ASP A 26 4.59 -8.27 16.27
N LEU A 27 5.14 -7.36 15.45
CA LEU A 27 4.96 -7.39 14.01
C LEU A 27 5.97 -8.35 13.37
N ASP A 28 5.49 -9.25 12.51
CA ASP A 28 6.34 -10.12 11.67
C ASP A 28 6.97 -9.33 10.50
N THR A 29 7.71 -8.27 10.84
CA THR A 29 8.39 -7.39 9.87
C THR A 29 9.66 -8.03 9.31
N GLY A 30 10.19 -9.06 9.97
CA GLY A 30 11.49 -9.63 9.64
C GLY A 30 12.60 -8.65 9.99
N THR A 31 13.17 -8.78 11.20
CA THR A 31 14.41 -8.10 11.64
C THR A 31 14.54 -6.62 11.25
N GLU A 32 13.52 -5.79 11.46
CA GLU A 32 13.70 -4.33 11.51
C GLU A 32 13.38 -3.86 12.92
N ASP A 33 14.42 -3.92 13.76
CA ASP A 33 14.44 -3.57 15.17
C ASP A 33 14.25 -2.04 15.32
N ASN A 34 12.97 -1.62 15.37
CA ASN A 34 12.53 -0.23 15.18
C ASN A 34 12.18 0.53 16.49
N LYS A 35 12.86 0.27 17.61
CA LYS A 35 12.67 1.06 18.86
C LYS A 35 13.36 2.43 18.77
N GLY A 36 12.57 3.51 18.72
CA GLY A 36 13.02 4.90 18.89
C GLY A 36 13.21 5.72 17.60
N TYR A 37 12.23 5.67 16.68
CA TYR A 37 12.34 6.18 15.32
C TYR A 37 11.74 7.57 15.19
N LYS A 38 12.58 8.53 14.78
CA LYS A 38 12.19 9.87 14.33
C LYS A 38 12.70 10.00 12.90
N SER A 39 11.80 10.03 11.92
CA SER A 39 12.16 10.39 10.55
C SER A 39 12.49 11.88 10.50
N LEU A 40 13.44 12.23 9.65
CA LEU A 40 13.87 13.60 9.41
C LEU A 40 13.27 14.15 8.11
N VAL A 41 12.51 13.32 7.40
CA VAL A 41 11.85 13.66 6.14
C VAL A 41 10.39 13.96 6.44
N HIS A 42 9.93 15.13 6.02
CA HIS A 42 8.53 15.55 6.09
C HIS A 42 7.91 15.55 4.71
N GLY A 43 6.63 15.26 4.62
CA GLY A 43 5.86 15.33 3.38
C GLY A 43 4.37 15.49 3.65
N PRO A 44 3.52 15.30 2.62
CA PRO A 44 2.08 15.37 2.82
C PRO A 44 1.63 14.24 3.76
N SER A 45 0.55 14.51 4.49
CA SER A 45 -0.17 13.43 5.17
C SER A 45 -0.74 12.44 4.14
N PRO A 46 -0.82 11.14 4.45
CA PRO A 46 -1.45 10.17 3.57
C PRO A 46 -2.87 10.61 3.20
N GLU A 47 -3.18 10.54 1.91
CA GLU A 47 -4.50 10.87 1.39
C GLU A 47 -5.35 9.60 1.46
N VAL A 48 -6.44 9.63 2.23
CA VAL A 48 -7.37 8.49 2.35
C VAL A 48 -8.72 8.90 1.78
N VAL A 49 -9.17 8.20 0.74
CA VAL A 49 -10.41 8.53 0.02
C VAL A 49 -11.27 7.28 -0.16
N ASN A 50 -12.58 7.42 0.03
CA ASN A 50 -13.57 6.39 -0.29
C ASN A 50 -14.48 6.88 -1.42
N PHE A 51 -14.65 6.06 -2.45
CA PHE A 51 -15.46 6.34 -3.63
C PHE A 51 -16.76 5.54 -3.63
N ASN A 52 -17.73 5.93 -4.46
CA ASN A 52 -18.99 5.20 -4.53
C ASN A 52 -18.88 3.88 -5.29
N ASN A 53 -17.90 3.76 -6.18
CA ASN A 53 -17.68 2.60 -7.03
C ASN A 53 -16.24 2.55 -7.53
N ILE A 54 -15.88 1.44 -8.16
CA ILE A 54 -14.53 1.21 -8.68
C ILE A 54 -14.13 2.15 -9.82
N GLU A 55 -15.06 2.57 -10.68
CA GLU A 55 -14.71 3.44 -11.82
C GLU A 55 -14.23 4.81 -11.32
N GLU A 56 -14.93 5.39 -10.33
CA GLU A 56 -14.51 6.63 -9.66
C GLU A 56 -13.12 6.49 -9.02
N GLU A 57 -12.86 5.36 -8.35
CA GLU A 57 -11.55 5.10 -7.75
C GLU A 57 -10.45 5.02 -8.81
N VAL A 58 -10.67 4.29 -9.90
CA VAL A 58 -9.66 4.18 -10.98
C VAL A 58 -9.47 5.52 -11.68
N ASP A 59 -10.52 6.29 -11.93
CA ASP A 59 -10.41 7.63 -12.51
C ASP A 59 -9.54 8.54 -11.63
N TYR A 60 -9.76 8.53 -10.33
CA TYR A 60 -8.93 9.24 -9.37
C TYR A 60 -7.46 8.80 -9.45
N ILE A 61 -7.20 7.49 -9.41
CA ILE A 61 -5.84 6.92 -9.49
C ILE A 61 -5.17 7.36 -10.80
N ALA A 62 -5.88 7.25 -11.91
CA ALA A 62 -5.35 7.56 -13.23
C ALA A 62 -5.02 9.04 -13.39
N ASN A 63 -5.90 9.93 -12.93
CA ASN A 63 -5.67 11.37 -12.95
C ASN A 63 -4.47 11.73 -12.06
N ARG A 64 -4.39 11.17 -10.85
CA ARG A 64 -3.26 11.44 -9.96
C ARG A 64 -1.92 10.95 -10.52
N ILE A 65 -1.89 9.81 -11.21
CA ILE A 65 -0.68 9.33 -11.89
C ILE A 65 -0.25 10.30 -13.00
N LYS A 66 -1.19 10.80 -13.79
CA LYS A 66 -0.90 11.79 -14.85
C LYS A 66 -0.39 13.10 -14.25
N ASP A 67 -1.00 13.60 -13.18
CA ASP A 67 -0.54 14.81 -12.48
C ASP A 67 0.90 14.65 -11.98
N LEU A 68 1.25 13.48 -11.44
CA LEU A 68 2.60 13.18 -10.98
C LEU A 68 3.60 13.10 -12.16
N GLU A 69 3.20 12.49 -13.27
CA GLU A 69 4.01 12.44 -14.50
C GLU A 69 4.27 13.85 -15.05
N GLU A 70 3.25 14.72 -15.09
CA GLU A 70 3.36 16.11 -15.51
C GLU A 70 4.27 16.94 -14.58
N GLN A 71 4.31 16.61 -13.30
CA GLN A 71 5.27 17.17 -12.34
C GLN A 71 6.69 16.62 -12.49
N GLY A 72 6.94 15.76 -13.48
CA GLY A 72 8.26 15.19 -13.78
C GLY A 72 8.65 14.01 -12.91
N ILE A 73 7.71 13.40 -12.19
CA ILE A 73 7.97 12.17 -11.43
C ILE A 73 8.13 11.00 -12.41
N ASP A 74 9.23 10.26 -12.28
CA ASP A 74 9.44 9.02 -13.05
C ASP A 74 8.38 7.98 -12.65
N LEU A 75 7.60 7.51 -13.62
CA LEU A 75 6.58 6.47 -13.44
C LEU A 75 7.14 5.19 -12.80
N ASN A 76 8.43 4.86 -13.01
CA ASN A 76 9.07 3.73 -12.36
C ASN A 76 9.13 3.86 -10.82
N ASN A 77 9.02 5.08 -10.29
CA ASN A 77 8.99 5.36 -8.86
C ASN A 77 7.55 5.48 -8.31
N ILE A 78 6.54 5.13 -9.11
CA ILE A 78 5.15 5.02 -8.69
C ILE A 78 4.76 3.55 -8.64
N CYS A 79 4.15 3.12 -7.53
CA CYS A 79 3.69 1.75 -7.39
C CYS A 79 2.23 1.68 -6.92
N LEU A 80 1.41 0.95 -7.67
CA LEU A 80 0.07 0.56 -7.24
C LEU A 80 0.13 -0.80 -6.55
N VAL A 81 -0.44 -0.85 -5.35
CA VAL A 81 -0.38 -1.98 -4.44
C VAL A 81 -1.80 -2.41 -4.06
N ALA A 82 -2.15 -3.65 -4.43
CA ALA A 82 -3.43 -4.26 -4.08
C ALA A 82 -3.25 -5.43 -3.09
N ARG A 83 -4.33 -5.87 -2.43
CA ARG A 83 -4.25 -6.98 -1.47
C ARG A 83 -3.99 -8.34 -2.15
N THR A 84 -4.57 -8.58 -3.31
CA THR A 84 -4.54 -9.87 -4.02
C THR A 84 -4.13 -9.73 -5.48
N ASP A 85 -3.59 -10.80 -6.07
CA ASP A 85 -3.25 -10.82 -7.51
C ASP A 85 -4.47 -10.61 -8.40
N ARG A 86 -5.63 -11.18 -8.03
CA ARG A 86 -6.89 -11.00 -8.77
C ARG A 86 -7.30 -9.53 -8.85
N GLN A 87 -7.22 -8.81 -7.74
CA GLN A 87 -7.47 -7.36 -7.76
C GLN A 87 -6.42 -6.62 -8.59
N LEU A 88 -5.15 -6.99 -8.44
CA LEU A 88 -4.08 -6.36 -9.19
C LEU A 88 -4.31 -6.46 -10.70
N ASP A 89 -4.68 -7.65 -11.18
CA ASP A 89 -4.94 -7.87 -12.61
C ASP A 89 -6.18 -7.08 -13.08
N MET A 90 -7.22 -6.99 -12.26
CA MET A 90 -8.38 -6.11 -12.51
C MET A 90 -8.00 -4.62 -12.62
N TYR A 91 -7.25 -4.06 -11.66
CA TYR A 91 -6.80 -2.65 -11.74
C TYR A 91 -5.91 -2.40 -12.96
N ARG A 92 -5.08 -3.36 -13.35
CA ARG A 92 -4.24 -3.24 -14.55
C ARG A 92 -5.06 -3.13 -15.82
N GLU A 93 -6.18 -3.85 -15.91
CA GLU A 93 -7.12 -3.74 -17.03
C GLU A 93 -7.77 -2.35 -17.07
N PHE A 94 -8.34 -1.91 -15.95
CA PHE A 94 -8.96 -0.58 -15.86
C PHE A 94 -7.99 0.58 -16.15
N LEU A 95 -6.74 0.46 -15.71
CA LEU A 95 -5.70 1.45 -15.98
C LEU A 95 -5.23 1.42 -17.43
N ARG A 96 -5.15 0.24 -18.05
CA ARG A 96 -4.83 0.10 -19.48
C ARG A 96 -5.88 0.82 -20.33
N ASP A 97 -7.16 0.72 -19.97
CA ASP A 97 -8.25 1.38 -20.69
C ASP A 97 -8.18 2.92 -20.55
N ARG A 98 -7.48 3.42 -19.52
CA ARG A 98 -7.14 4.84 -19.31
C ARG A 98 -5.76 5.23 -19.85
N MET A 99 -5.17 4.39 -20.70
CA MET A 99 -3.86 4.55 -21.33
C MET A 99 -2.66 4.55 -20.38
N ILE A 100 -2.83 4.01 -19.17
CA ILE A 100 -1.75 3.88 -18.18
C ILE A 100 -1.12 2.51 -18.32
N LYS A 101 0.16 2.51 -18.72
CA LYS A 101 0.96 1.29 -18.80
C LYS A 101 1.36 0.85 -17.40
N THR A 102 1.31 -0.46 -17.17
CA THR A 102 1.67 -1.08 -15.89
C THR A 102 2.69 -2.19 -16.10
N TYR A 103 3.60 -2.36 -15.14
CA TYR A 103 4.51 -3.49 -15.08
C TYR A 103 4.35 -4.22 -13.74
N LYS A 104 3.96 -5.50 -13.81
CA LYS A 104 3.78 -6.36 -12.62
C LYS A 104 5.14 -6.82 -12.13
N ILE A 105 5.43 -6.58 -10.85
CA ILE A 105 6.73 -6.95 -10.28
C ILE A 105 6.81 -8.46 -10.06
N HIS A 106 7.85 -9.08 -10.60
CA HIS A 106 8.15 -10.51 -10.44
C HIS A 106 9.41 -10.71 -9.59
N ARG A 107 9.45 -11.78 -8.77
CA ARG A 107 10.56 -12.06 -7.83
C ARG A 107 11.89 -12.47 -8.49
N LYS A 108 11.84 -13.03 -9.70
CA LYS A 108 12.97 -13.74 -10.34
C LYS A 108 13.49 -13.07 -11.61
N GLU A 109 12.91 -11.95 -12.00
CA GLU A 109 13.27 -11.25 -13.23
C GLU A 109 13.86 -9.90 -12.86
N ALA A 110 14.99 -9.56 -13.49
CA ALA A 110 15.52 -8.21 -13.39
C ALA A 110 14.49 -7.25 -14.01
N GLU A 111 14.06 -6.25 -13.24
CA GLU A 111 13.13 -5.25 -13.75
C GLU A 111 13.77 -4.49 -14.92
N ASP A 112 13.11 -4.49 -16.07
CA ASP A 112 13.46 -3.59 -17.16
C ASP A 112 12.94 -2.19 -16.85
N ARG A 113 13.81 -1.36 -16.27
CA ARG A 113 13.51 0.05 -15.93
C ARG A 113 13.53 0.98 -17.14
N GLN A 114 13.86 0.50 -18.35
CA GLN A 114 13.77 1.32 -19.56
C GLN A 114 12.32 1.55 -19.98
N ASN A 115 11.40 0.68 -19.56
CA ASN A 115 9.97 0.86 -19.77
C ASN A 115 9.40 1.90 -18.78
N LYS A 116 9.11 3.09 -19.28
CA LYS A 116 8.40 4.15 -18.54
C LYS A 116 6.94 3.75 -18.29
N CYS A 117 6.69 3.07 -17.18
CA CYS A 117 5.36 2.67 -16.75
C CYS A 117 5.32 2.53 -15.22
N ILE A 118 4.14 2.58 -14.64
CA ILE A 118 4.01 2.39 -13.19
C ILE A 118 4.28 0.94 -12.83
N ARG A 119 4.78 0.72 -11.61
CA ARG A 119 4.90 -0.62 -11.04
C ARG A 119 3.59 -1.03 -10.38
N VAL A 120 3.30 -2.33 -10.43
CA VAL A 120 2.14 -2.90 -9.74
C VAL A 120 2.55 -4.16 -8.97
N ALA A 121 2.12 -4.26 -7.72
CA ALA A 121 2.48 -5.36 -6.84
C ALA A 121 1.35 -5.71 -5.88
N THR A 122 1.36 -6.91 -5.32
CA THR A 122 0.53 -7.19 -4.14
C THR A 122 1.22 -6.68 -2.87
N MET A 123 0.45 -6.48 -1.78
CA MET A 123 1.02 -6.08 -0.49
C MET A 123 2.15 -7.00 0.00
N HIS A 124 2.07 -8.31 -0.26
CA HIS A 124 3.14 -9.25 0.08
C HIS A 124 4.37 -9.14 -0.85
N ARG A 125 4.17 -8.66 -2.09
CA ARG A 125 5.24 -8.50 -3.08
C ARG A 125 6.01 -7.20 -2.91
N VAL A 126 5.36 -6.14 -2.43
CA VAL A 126 6.01 -4.84 -2.23
C VAL A 126 6.99 -4.82 -1.04
N LYS A 127 6.93 -5.81 -0.14
CA LYS A 127 7.88 -5.93 0.99
C LYS A 127 9.33 -5.97 0.47
N GLY A 128 10.16 -5.07 1.00
CA GLY A 128 11.56 -4.93 0.62
C GLY A 128 11.82 -3.97 -0.56
N LEU A 129 10.78 -3.53 -1.26
CA LEU A 129 10.88 -2.55 -2.34
C LEU A 129 10.57 -1.13 -1.82
N GLU A 130 10.90 -0.11 -2.60
CA GLU A 130 10.61 1.29 -2.25
C GLU A 130 10.23 2.08 -3.48
N PHE A 131 9.28 2.99 -3.31
CA PHE A 131 8.77 3.87 -4.36
C PHE A 131 8.60 5.27 -3.80
N ASP A 132 8.68 6.29 -4.65
CA ASP A 132 8.43 7.66 -4.21
C ASP A 132 6.95 7.82 -3.82
N HIS A 133 6.05 7.26 -4.64
CA HIS A 133 4.61 7.33 -4.46
C HIS A 133 4.01 5.92 -4.46
N VAL A 134 3.19 5.62 -3.46
CA VAL A 134 2.49 4.33 -3.35
C VAL A 134 0.98 4.56 -3.32
N PHE A 135 0.26 3.86 -4.19
CA PHE A 135 -1.20 3.79 -4.19
C PHE A 135 -1.63 2.47 -3.56
N LEU A 136 -2.22 2.50 -2.38
CA LEU A 136 -2.87 1.36 -1.73
C LEU A 136 -4.34 1.34 -2.15
N VAL A 137 -4.70 0.42 -3.04
CA VAL A 137 -5.99 0.45 -3.74
C VAL A 137 -6.93 -0.67 -3.30
N GLY A 138 -8.24 -0.40 -3.40
CA GLY A 138 -9.28 -1.37 -3.05
C GLY A 138 -9.20 -1.82 -1.60
N ILE A 139 -8.91 -0.88 -0.68
CA ILE A 139 -8.85 -1.12 0.77
C ILE A 139 -10.27 -1.15 1.34
N ASN A 140 -11.06 -2.11 0.83
CA ASN A 140 -12.48 -2.23 1.10
C ASN A 140 -12.76 -3.26 2.19
N ASP A 141 -13.95 -3.17 2.80
CA ASP A 141 -14.49 -4.19 3.70
C ASP A 141 -14.48 -5.59 3.05
N GLY A 142 -14.03 -6.58 3.82
CA GLY A 142 -13.86 -7.96 3.37
C GLY A 142 -12.71 -8.22 2.38
N VAL A 143 -12.07 -7.18 1.84
CA VAL A 143 -10.82 -7.29 1.07
C VAL A 143 -9.63 -7.10 2.00
N VAL A 144 -9.64 -6.04 2.80
CA VAL A 144 -8.63 -5.74 3.81
C VAL A 144 -9.40 -5.52 5.12
N PRO A 145 -9.32 -6.40 6.12
CA PRO A 145 -8.62 -7.68 6.07
C PRO A 145 -9.29 -8.65 5.09
N LEU A 146 -8.51 -9.59 4.53
CA LEU A 146 -9.07 -10.58 3.61
C LEU A 146 -10.06 -11.51 4.34
N LYS A 147 -11.35 -11.40 4.05
CA LYS A 147 -12.43 -12.08 4.80
C LYS A 147 -12.22 -13.60 4.90
N GLN A 148 -11.88 -14.25 3.79
CA GLN A 148 -11.60 -15.70 3.77
C GLN A 148 -10.42 -16.08 4.68
N PHE A 149 -9.40 -15.22 4.76
CA PHE A 149 -8.27 -15.42 5.66
C PHE A 149 -8.70 -15.22 7.12
N ILE A 150 -9.58 -14.28 7.43
CA ILE A 150 -10.05 -14.10 8.81
C ILE A 150 -11.02 -15.20 9.24
N ASP A 151 -11.96 -15.59 8.38
CA ASP A 151 -13.04 -16.54 8.71
C ASP A 151 -12.58 -18.00 8.81
N SER A 152 -11.41 -18.33 8.25
CA SER A 152 -10.81 -19.66 8.40
C SER A 152 -10.02 -19.85 9.70
N ALA A 153 -10.20 -18.97 10.69
CA ALA A 153 -9.58 -19.09 12.01
C ALA A 153 -10.26 -20.17 12.85
N SER A 154 -9.48 -21.00 13.56
CA SER A 154 -9.99 -22.08 14.42
C SER A 154 -10.69 -21.56 15.68
N ASP A 155 -10.28 -20.40 16.16
CA ASP A 155 -10.74 -19.80 17.40
C ASP A 155 -10.49 -18.27 17.40
N ASN A 156 -10.95 -17.61 18.47
CA ASN A 156 -10.82 -16.17 18.62
C ASN A 156 -9.37 -15.68 18.79
N VAL A 157 -8.47 -16.50 19.31
CA VAL A 157 -7.05 -16.14 19.46
C VAL A 157 -6.40 -16.10 18.09
N VAL A 158 -6.61 -17.13 17.28
CA VAL A 158 -6.14 -17.19 15.88
C VAL A 158 -6.76 -16.06 15.06
N ARG A 159 -8.06 -15.77 15.22
CA ARG A 159 -8.71 -14.66 14.51
C ARG A 159 -8.02 -13.32 14.81
N LYS A 160 -7.74 -13.02 16.09
CA LYS A 160 -7.02 -11.80 16.49
C LYS A 160 -5.63 -11.73 15.89
N GLN A 161 -4.86 -12.83 15.92
CA GLN A 161 -3.53 -12.88 15.30
C GLN A 161 -3.58 -12.60 13.79
N ARG A 162 -4.59 -13.11 13.08
CA ARG A 162 -4.76 -12.84 11.64
C ARG A 162 -5.11 -11.38 11.37
N ILE A 163 -5.92 -10.74 12.21
CA ILE A 163 -6.20 -9.30 12.11
C ILE A 163 -4.91 -8.49 12.34
N VAL A 164 -4.09 -8.87 13.33
CA VAL A 164 -2.76 -8.25 13.56
C VAL A 164 -1.87 -8.40 12.33
N ALA A 165 -1.86 -9.58 11.69
CA ALA A 165 -1.09 -9.82 10.48
C ALA A 165 -1.56 -8.94 9.30
N GLU A 166 -2.87 -8.74 9.13
CA GLU A 166 -3.41 -7.85 8.08
C GLU A 166 -3.09 -6.37 8.35
N ARG A 167 -3.19 -5.91 9.61
CA ARG A 167 -2.74 -4.56 10.00
C ARG A 167 -1.25 -4.36 9.74
N SER A 168 -0.44 -5.36 10.08
CA SER A 168 1.01 -5.37 9.81
C SER A 168 1.29 -5.30 8.31
N LEU A 169 0.53 -6.04 7.50
CA LEU A 169 0.66 -6.06 6.05
C LEU A 169 0.35 -4.69 5.44
N LEU A 170 -0.73 -4.05 5.88
CA LEU A 170 -1.10 -2.70 5.45
C LEU A 170 -0.05 -1.66 5.86
N TYR A 171 0.43 -1.73 7.11
CA TYR A 171 1.54 -0.90 7.60
C TYR A 171 2.80 -1.05 6.73
N VAL A 172 3.22 -2.30 6.47
CA VAL A 172 4.42 -2.58 5.68
C VAL A 172 4.26 -2.03 4.26
N ALA A 173 3.09 -2.19 3.65
CA ALA A 173 2.80 -1.70 2.31
C ALA A 173 2.82 -0.15 2.24
N ALA A 174 2.17 0.53 3.19
CA ALA A 174 2.17 1.99 3.29
C ALA A 174 3.59 2.55 3.45
N THR A 175 4.38 1.95 4.33
CA THR A 175 5.77 2.36 4.61
C THR A 175 6.77 2.03 3.50
N ARG A 176 6.31 1.53 2.34
CA ARG A 176 7.15 1.45 1.13
C ARG A 176 7.23 2.76 0.36
N ALA A 177 6.37 3.73 0.67
CA ALA A 177 6.46 5.08 0.11
C ALA A 177 7.57 5.89 0.77
N LYS A 178 8.31 6.61 -0.06
CA LYS A 178 9.32 7.59 0.37
C LYS A 178 8.74 8.98 0.56
N LYS A 179 7.79 9.39 -0.29
CA LYS A 179 7.27 10.76 -0.34
C LYS A 179 5.79 10.83 0.00
N ALA A 180 4.95 10.03 -0.64
CA ALA A 180 3.50 10.08 -0.42
C ALA A 180 2.82 8.71 -0.55
N VAL A 181 1.77 8.53 0.26
CA VAL A 181 0.86 7.39 0.18
C VAL A 181 -0.54 7.90 -0.17
N PHE A 182 -1.14 7.28 -1.16
CA PHE A 182 -2.56 7.43 -1.51
C PHE A 182 -3.26 6.13 -1.14
N VAL A 183 -4.33 6.22 -0.38
CA VAL A 183 -5.12 5.08 0.08
C VAL A 183 -6.52 5.26 -0.44
N SER A 184 -6.97 4.31 -1.22
CA SER A 184 -8.27 4.37 -1.86
C SER A 184 -9.10 3.13 -1.56
N SER A 185 -10.40 3.36 -1.45
CA SER A 185 -11.42 2.35 -1.28
C SER A 185 -12.67 2.76 -2.05
N TYR A 186 -13.56 1.81 -2.29
CA TYR A 186 -14.87 2.07 -2.87
C TYR A 186 -15.93 1.22 -2.20
N ASP A 187 -17.18 1.58 -2.43
CA ASP A 187 -18.35 1.02 -1.73
C ASP A 187 -18.19 1.23 -0.21
N LYS A 188 -17.76 0.18 0.49
CA LYS A 188 -17.55 0.17 1.93
C LYS A 188 -16.06 0.11 2.24
N MET A 189 -15.56 1.17 2.86
CA MET A 189 -14.19 1.26 3.34
C MET A 189 -13.87 0.16 4.38
N SER A 190 -12.61 -0.28 4.41
CA SER A 190 -12.08 -1.22 5.40
C SER A 190 -12.21 -0.71 6.85
N GLU A 191 -12.63 -1.59 7.75
CA GLU A 191 -12.59 -1.38 9.20
C GLU A 191 -11.16 -1.16 9.77
N LEU A 192 -10.10 -1.43 8.99
CA LEU A 192 -8.72 -1.18 9.44
C LEU A 192 -8.31 0.28 9.27
N LEU A 193 -9.06 1.07 8.50
CA LEU A 193 -8.85 2.50 8.27
C LEU A 193 -9.65 3.39 9.22
N GLU A 194 -10.58 2.81 9.99
CA GLU A 194 -11.39 3.47 11.03
C GLU A 194 -10.64 3.66 12.36
#